data_AF-W0VAQ5-F1
#
_entry.id   AF-W0VAQ5-F1
#
_cell.length_a   1.000
_cell.length_b   1.000
_cell.length_c   1.000
_cell.angle_alpha   90.00
_cell.angle_beta   90.00
_cell.angle_gamma   90.00
#
_symmetry.space_group_name_H-M   'P 1'
#
loop_
_entity.id
_entity.type
_entity.pdbx_description
1 polymer ?
#
loop_
_entity_poly.entity_id
_entity_poly.type
_entity_poly.pdbx_seq_one_letter_code
_entity_poly.pdbx_strand_id
1 'polypeptide(L)'
;MKIVSTIVGFVLFVLFFGFALKNAQEVDLHFFLNYELRGPLVLMLLGFFVAGASLGVLALTPTVFRHRREANKQKTTIQALQTATGQPAGQPQPDGVNTQ
;
A
#
# COMPACT_ATOMS: atom_id res chain seq x y z
N MET A 1 -1.55 0.88 24.00
CA MET A 1 -0.45 0.50 23.07
C MET A 1 0.34 1.69 22.49
N LYS A 2 0.34 2.89 23.11
CA LYS A 2 1.11 4.04 22.58
C LYS A 2 2.62 3.90 22.81
N ILE A 3 3.01 3.36 23.96
CA ILE A 3 4.41 3.19 24.36
C ILE A 3 5.17 2.27 23.39
N VAL A 4 4.54 1.17 22.97
CA VAL A 4 5.12 0.24 21.98
C VAL A 4 5.39 0.96 20.66
N SER A 5 4.42 1.70 20.13
CA SER A 5 4.59 2.47 18.90
C SER A 5 5.68 3.55 19.03
N THR A 6 5.77 4.23 20.18
CA THR A 6 6.83 5.22 20.44
C THR A 6 8.22 4.58 20.50
N ILE A 7 8.36 3.42 21.17
CA ILE A 7 9.64 2.70 21.24
C ILE A 7 10.06 2.23 19.85
N VAL A 8 9.13 1.64 19.07
CA VAL A 8 9.40 1.23 17.68
C VAL A 8 9.84 2.45 16.85
N GLY A 9 9.13 3.58 16.97
CA GLY A 9 9.51 4.82 16.30
C GLY A 9 10.91 5.31 16.69
N PHE A 10 11.27 5.22 17.97
CA PHE A 10 12.60 5.60 18.45
C PHE A 10 13.70 4.67 17.91
N VAL A 11 13.47 3.35 17.93
CA VAL A 11 14.39 2.37 17.35
C VAL A 11 14.59 2.62 15.85
N LEU A 12 13.49 2.83 15.11
CA LEU A 12 13.55 3.17 13.69
C LEU A 12 14.32 4.47 13.48
N PHE A 13 14.07 5.51 14.29
CA PHE A 13 14.80 6.77 14.20
C PHE A 13 16.30 6.57 14.38
N VAL A 14 16.73 5.86 15.43
CA VAL A 14 18.16 5.58 15.66
C VAL A 14 18.78 4.81 14.51
N LEU A 15 18.06 3.83 13.94
CA LEU A 15 18.52 3.08 12.77
C LEU A 15 18.67 3.97 11.53
N PHE A 16 17.64 4.75 11.18
CA PHE A 16 17.69 5.65 10.04
C PHE A 16 18.72 6.77 10.21
N PHE A 17 18.84 7.32 11.42
CA PHE A 17 19.81 8.35 11.74
C PHE A 17 21.24 7.81 11.69
N GLY A 18 21.49 6.65 12.31
CA GLY A 18 22.79 5.98 12.24
C GLY A 18 23.15 5.57 10.80
N PHE A 19 22.16 5.09 10.03
CA PHE A 19 22.30 4.83 8.60
C PHE A 19 22.69 6.10 7.84
N ALA A 20 22.01 7.22 8.09
CA ALA A 20 22.32 8.50 7.46
C ALA A 20 23.74 8.99 7.80
N LEU A 21 24.16 8.89 9.07
CA LEU A 21 25.51 9.25 9.48
C LEU A 21 26.58 8.38 8.79
N LYS A 22 26.37 7.07 8.72
CA LYS A 22 27.33 6.14 8.09
C LYS A 22 27.36 6.26 6.56
N ASN A 23 26.27 6.71 5.96
CA ASN A 23 26.11 6.89 4.51
C ASN A 23 26.04 8.37 4.10
N ALA A 24 26.66 9.26 4.89
CA ALA A 24 26.84 10.67 4.57
C ALA A 24 27.97 10.91 3.54
N GLN A 25 28.60 9.83 3.07
CA GLN A 25 29.58 9.87 1.98
C GLN A 25 28.98 10.53 0.74
N GLU A 26 29.71 11.49 0.17
CA GLU A 26 29.40 12.08 -1.12
C GLU A 26 29.59 11.04 -2.24
N VAL A 27 28.58 10.93 -3.09
CA VAL A 27 28.59 10.08 -4.29
C VAL A 27 28.27 10.95 -5.49
N ASP A 28 29.03 10.73 -6.56
CA ASP A 28 28.83 11.38 -7.85
C ASP A 28 27.89 10.51 -8.69
N LEU A 29 26.74 11.05 -9.07
CA LEU A 29 25.77 10.38 -9.93
C LEU A 29 25.85 10.96 -11.35
N HIS A 30 26.32 10.12 -12.27
CA HIS A 30 26.57 10.52 -13.65
C HIS A 30 25.31 10.24 -14.47
N PHE A 31 24.66 11.29 -14.93
CA PHE A 31 23.54 11.23 -15.84
C PHE A 31 23.99 11.40 -17.29
N PHE A 32 23.05 11.21 -18.21
CA PHE A 32 23.26 11.49 -19.62
C PHE A 32 23.62 12.98 -19.84
N LEU A 33 24.38 13.29 -20.90
CA LEU A 33 24.84 14.65 -21.26
C LEU A 33 25.91 15.26 -20.31
N ASN A 34 26.75 14.45 -19.67
CA ASN A 34 27.80 14.89 -18.74
C ASN A 34 27.25 15.67 -17.52
N TYR A 35 26.00 15.42 -17.14
CA TYR A 35 25.41 16.00 -15.94
C TYR A 35 25.79 15.14 -14.73
N GLU A 36 26.52 15.72 -13.78
CA GLU A 36 26.91 15.06 -12.54
C GLU A 36 26.15 15.66 -11.37
N LEU A 37 25.38 14.85 -10.67
CA LEU A 37 24.74 15.25 -9.42
C LEU A 37 25.52 14.69 -8.25
N ARG A 38 26.06 15.57 -7.42
CA ARG A 38 26.87 15.22 -6.27
C ARG A 38 26.08 15.41 -4.99
N GLY A 39 26.15 14.44 -4.09
CA GLY A 39 25.54 14.57 -2.78
C GLY A 39 25.64 13.29 -1.94
N PRO A 40 25.17 13.33 -0.69
CA PRO A 40 25.20 12.18 0.20
C PRO A 40 24.44 10.98 -0.38
N LEU A 41 25.04 9.78 -0.31
CA LEU A 41 24.44 8.53 -0.78
C LEU A 41 23.03 8.33 -0.24
N VAL A 42 22.82 8.61 1.06
CA VAL A 42 21.53 8.48 1.72
C VAL A 42 20.44 9.34 1.07
N LEU A 43 20.77 10.58 0.66
CA LEU A 43 19.80 11.48 0.03
C LEU A 43 19.45 11.03 -1.39
N MET A 44 20.44 10.56 -2.15
CA MET A 44 20.21 9.99 -3.48
C MET A 44 19.27 8.80 -3.40
N LEU A 45 19.57 7.84 -2.51
CA LEU A 45 18.74 6.65 -2.33
C LEU A 45 17.31 7.01 -1.93
N LEU A 46 17.15 7.96 -0.99
CA LEU A 46 15.84 8.44 -0.57
C LEU A 46 15.07 9.09 -1.73
N GLY A 47 15.74 9.94 -2.51
CA GLY A 47 15.14 10.60 -3.68
C GLY A 47 14.63 9.61 -4.72
N PHE A 48 15.47 8.64 -5.10
CA PHE A 48 15.07 7.58 -6.04
C PHE A 48 13.97 6.68 -5.48
N PHE A 49 14.01 6.38 -4.18
CA PHE A 49 12.98 5.58 -3.53
C PHE A 49 11.63 6.29 -3.55
N VAL A 50 11.58 7.57 -3.17
CA VAL A 50 10.33 8.36 -3.20
C VAL A 50 9.81 8.50 -4.62
N ALA A 51 10.68 8.77 -5.59
CA ALA A 51 10.32 8.82 -7.00
C ALA A 51 9.73 7.47 -7.47
N GLY A 52 10.44 6.36 -7.23
CA GLY A 52 9.99 5.01 -7.60
C GLY A 52 8.69 4.60 -6.91
N ALA A 53 8.53 4.90 -5.62
CA ALA A 53 7.31 4.63 -4.87
C ALA A 53 6.12 5.44 -5.42
N SER A 54 6.32 6.72 -5.73
CA SER A 54 5.27 7.55 -6.34
C SER A 54 4.84 6.99 -7.71
N LEU A 55 5.80 6.61 -8.56
CA LEU A 55 5.53 5.96 -9.84
C LEU A 55 4.81 4.62 -9.66
N GLY A 56 5.22 3.81 -8.68
CA GLY A 56 4.57 2.54 -8.36
C GLY A 56 3.12 2.73 -7.90
N VAL A 57 2.86 3.70 -7.01
CA VAL A 57 1.51 4.08 -6.59
C VAL A 57 0.68 4.55 -7.78
N LEU A 58 1.23 5.42 -8.63
CA LEU A 58 0.55 5.89 -9.84
C LEU A 58 0.22 4.75 -10.80
N ALA A 59 1.12 3.77 -10.96
CA ALA A 59 0.88 2.59 -11.78
C ALA A 59 -0.22 1.67 -11.20
N LEU A 60 -0.29 1.54 -9.87
CA LEU A 60 -1.31 0.72 -9.17
C LEU A 60 -2.68 1.42 -9.12
N THR A 61 -2.70 2.74 -9.11
CA THR A 61 -3.90 3.59 -9.00
C THR A 61 -5.02 3.16 -9.97
N PRO A 62 -4.82 3.13 -11.30
CA PRO A 62 -5.89 2.79 -12.25
C PRO A 62 -6.42 1.36 -12.06
N THR A 63 -5.54 0.41 -11.72
CA THR A 63 -5.92 -0.99 -11.45
C THR A 63 -6.85 -1.08 -10.25
N VAL A 64 -6.53 -0.40 -9.15
CA VAL A 64 -7.37 -0.34 -7.95
C VAL A 64 -8.71 0.33 -8.27
N PHE A 65 -8.72 1.43 -9.03
CA PHE A 65 -9.97 2.07 -9.46
C PHE A 65 -10.86 1.16 -10.30
N ARG A 66 -10.28 0.37 -11.22
CA ARG A 66 -11.03 -0.59 -12.05
C ARG A 66 -11.62 -1.71 -11.19
N HIS A 67 -10.83 -2.31 -10.31
CA HIS A 67 -11.32 -3.34 -9.39
C HIS A 67 -12.44 -2.84 -8.48
N ARG A 68 -12.34 -1.61 -7.96
CA ARG A 68 -13.42 -1.00 -7.18
C ARG A 68 -14.71 -0.84 -7.98
N ARG A 69 -14.61 -0.49 -9.27
CA ARG A 69 -15.78 -0.36 -10.16
C ARG A 69 -16.42 -1.72 -10.46
N GLU A 70 -15.61 -2.74 -10.72
CA GLU A 70 -16.08 -4.12 -10.95
C GLU A 70 -16.75 -4.70 -9.70
N ALA A 71 -16.17 -4.49 -8.52
CA ALA A 71 -16.76 -4.91 -7.25
C ALA A 71 -18.12 -4.27 -6.98
N ASN A 72 -18.29 -2.98 -7.34
CA ASN A 72 -19.60 -2.31 -7.23
C ASN A 72 -20.63 -2.89 -8.21
N LYS A 73 -20.23 -3.20 -9.45
CA LYS A 73 -21.13 -3.84 -10.43
C LYS A 73 -21.60 -5.21 -9.97
N GLN A 74 -20.69 -6.04 -9.44
CA GLN A 74 -21.04 -7.35 -8.90
C GLN A 74 -22.06 -7.25 -7.75
N LYS A 75 -21.87 -6.29 -6.83
CA LYS A 75 -22.84 -6.03 -5.74
C LYS A 75 -24.23 -5.69 -6.28
N THR A 76 -24.32 -4.81 -7.27
CA THR A 76 -25.61 -4.44 -7.89
C THR A 76 -26.26 -5.63 -8.59
N THR A 77 -25.50 -6.45 -9.32
CA THR A 77 -26.04 -7.66 -9.98
C THR A 77 -26.53 -8.68 -8.96
N ILE A 78 -25.78 -8.95 -7.88
CA ILE A 78 -26.22 -9.85 -6.81
C ILE A 78 -27.51 -9.35 -6.17
N GLN A 79 -27.61 -8.04 -5.88
CA GLN A 79 -28.80 -7.45 -5.28
C GLN A 79 -30.02 -7.51 -6.22
N ALA A 80 -29.81 -7.27 -7.53
CA ALA A 80 -30.85 -7.39 -8.54
C ALA A 80 -31.35 -8.83 -8.68
N LEU A 81 -30.44 -9.82 -8.68
CA LEU A 81 -30.79 -11.24 -8.72
C LEU A 81 -31.56 -11.68 -7.47
N GLN A 82 -31.15 -11.25 -6.28
CA GLN A 82 -31.85 -11.55 -5.02
C GLN A 82 -33.27 -10.95 -5.00
N THR A 83 -33.44 -9.74 -5.55
CA THR A 83 -34.75 -9.09 -5.68
C THR A 83 -35.64 -9.84 -6.69
N ALA A 84 -35.06 -10.33 -7.79
CA ALA A 84 -35.77 -11.06 -8.83
C ALA A 84 -36.18 -12.49 -8.41
N THR A 85 -35.40 -13.17 -7.57
CA THR A 85 -35.76 -14.48 -7.01
C THR A 85 -36.70 -14.39 -5.79
N GLY A 86 -37.09 -13.19 -5.36
CA GLY A 86 -38.11 -13.01 -4.31
C GLY A 86 -37.70 -13.53 -2.93
N GLN A 87 -36.40 -13.74 -2.68
CA GLN A 87 -35.91 -14.18 -1.37
C GLN A 87 -35.89 -12.96 -0.41
N PRO A 88 -36.67 -12.96 0.68
CA PRO A 88 -36.48 -11.97 1.74
C PRO A 88 -35.06 -12.15 2.29
N ALA A 89 -34.40 -11.05 2.67
CA ALA A 89 -33.10 -11.06 3.35
C ALA A 89 -33.22 -11.74 4.73
N GLY A 90 -33.34 -13.06 4.75
CA GLY A 90 -33.28 -13.92 5.91
C GLY A 90 -31.88 -14.50 6.02
N GLN A 91 -31.32 -14.41 7.23
CA GLN A 91 -30.02 -14.97 7.62
C GLN A 91 -29.87 -16.44 7.15
N PRO A 92 -28.64 -16.93 6.90
CA PRO A 92 -28.42 -18.35 6.69
C PRO A 92 -28.88 -19.08 7.96
N GLN A 93 -30.03 -19.74 7.89
CA GLN A 93 -30.54 -20.61 8.94
C GLN A 93 -29.51 -21.75 9.06
N PRO A 94 -28.83 -21.93 10.21
CA PRO A 94 -27.99 -23.08 10.41
C PRO A 94 -28.90 -24.30 10.44
N ASP A 95 -28.63 -25.27 9.56
CA ASP A 95 -29.38 -26.51 9.42
C ASP A 95 -29.43 -27.23 10.78
N GLY A 96 -30.55 -27.05 11.49
CA GLY A 96 -30.94 -27.87 12.62
C GLY A 96 -31.37 -29.23 12.08
N VAL A 97 -30.39 -30.12 11.92
CA VAL A 97 -30.62 -31.56 11.70
C VAL A 97 -31.34 -32.13 12.93
N ASN A 98 -32.68 -32.13 12.89
CA ASN A 98 -33.48 -32.86 13.87
C ASN A 98 -33.28 -34.36 13.64
N THR A 99 -32.48 -34.93 14.55
CA THR A 99 -32.42 -36.36 14.83
C THR A 99 -33.43 -36.64 15.95
N GLN A 100 -34.27 -37.65 15.71
CA GLN A 100 -35.29 -38.28 16.59
C GLN A 100 -36.72 -37.77 16.48
#